data_AF-W2ZIY2-F1
#
_entry.id   AF-W2ZIY2-F1
#
_cell.length_a   1.000
_cell.length_b   1.000
_cell.length_c   1.000
_cell.angle_alpha   90.00
_cell.angle_beta   90.00
_cell.angle_gamma   90.00
#
_symmetry.space_group_name_H-M   'P 1'
#
loop_
_entity.id
_entity.type
_entity.pdbx_description
1 polymer ?
#
loop_
_entity_poly.entity_id
_entity_poly.type
_entity_poly.pdbx_seq_one_letter_code
_entity_poly.pdbx_strand_id
1 'polypeptide(L)'
;MSHDGYYASSRDDTPPPAPHSATSGFSDPANPSTVHSMTDSNGLMPRTHVAVPPQLQGDEDQSMSDSDRSNSSSALNLSQASVLDIVKEGKRVIAAFLRETQCYDVIKNSGKVVVFDVKIPINLAFFALVEHDIKSVPIWDAEQGKFVGMFTATDFVNILRHFYIRGSPMNELAEHSIASWRAIPRSLSMAPTREEMVSVTPEHNLYEVCKMLRDNRLHRLPVVDPTQNSVLAVITHSGILEYLVATFREQRRLFDQPIFDLGIGVYSGFVTVPEDMPLIRVLHTLIERRVSAVPIVDPSGVVVNIYCVSNVTELVKDRSLTQLDMPVGEILRIQAAEVR
;
A
#
# COMPACT_ATOMS: atom_id res chain seq x y z
N MET A 1 -51.41 48.64 -4.56
CA MET A 1 -51.39 50.11 -4.43
C MET A 1 -49.92 50.52 -4.47
N SER A 2 -49.32 50.68 -5.66
CA SER A 2 -49.09 51.96 -6.41
C SER A 2 -48.45 53.03 -5.50
N HIS A 3 -47.29 53.63 -5.78
CA HIS A 3 -46.78 54.24 -7.03
C HIS A 3 -45.24 54.33 -7.02
N ASP A 4 -44.56 54.03 -8.15
CA ASP A 4 -43.88 54.93 -9.13
C ASP A 4 -42.48 55.40 -8.65
N GLY A 5 -41.40 55.44 -9.43
CA GLY A 5 -41.12 55.45 -10.89
C GLY A 5 -39.90 56.38 -11.06
N TYR A 6 -38.80 56.00 -11.73
CA TYR A 6 -38.42 56.34 -13.13
C TYR A 6 -37.01 55.74 -13.39
N TYR A 7 -36.80 54.85 -14.40
CA TYR A 7 -36.33 55.08 -15.80
C TYR A 7 -34.94 55.77 -15.90
N ALA A 8 -33.96 55.39 -16.73
CA ALA A 8 -33.82 54.48 -17.88
C ALA A 8 -32.30 54.31 -18.20
N SER A 9 -31.79 53.12 -18.59
CA SER A 9 -31.41 52.72 -19.99
C SER A 9 -30.10 53.36 -20.52
N SER A 10 -29.12 52.73 -21.19
CA SER A 10 -28.97 51.42 -21.85
C SER A 10 -27.48 51.17 -22.19
N ARG A 11 -27.11 49.88 -22.19
CA ARG A 11 -26.24 49.09 -23.12
C ARG A 11 -25.07 49.77 -23.85
N ASP A 12 -23.88 49.14 -23.77
CA ASP A 12 -23.37 48.34 -24.89
C ASP A 12 -22.23 47.39 -24.48
N ASP A 13 -22.32 46.17 -25.01
CA ASP A 13 -21.35 45.08 -24.94
C ASP A 13 -20.21 45.29 -25.95
N THR A 14 -18.95 45.04 -25.57
CA THR A 14 -17.92 44.29 -26.33
C THR A 14 -16.54 44.35 -25.65
N PRO A 15 -15.75 43.25 -25.65
CA PRO A 15 -14.44 43.19 -24.99
C PRO A 15 -13.28 43.70 -25.86
N PRO A 16 -12.16 44.19 -25.28
CA PRO A 16 -11.02 44.70 -26.05
C PRO A 16 -10.06 43.60 -26.57
N PRO A 17 -9.30 43.87 -27.65
CA PRO A 17 -8.49 42.88 -28.37
C PRO A 17 -7.05 42.74 -27.85
N ALA A 18 -6.38 41.65 -28.26
CA ALA A 18 -5.00 41.31 -27.94
C ALA A 18 -3.95 42.22 -28.63
N PRO A 19 -2.75 42.42 -28.04
CA PRO A 19 -1.70 43.19 -28.69
C PRO A 19 -0.81 42.32 -29.60
N HIS A 20 -0.69 42.76 -30.86
CA HIS A 20 0.34 42.31 -31.80
C HIS A 20 1.67 43.03 -31.59
N SER A 21 2.73 42.26 -31.76
CA SER A 21 4.13 42.67 -31.93
C SER A 21 4.37 43.61 -33.12
N ALA A 22 5.24 44.60 -32.94
CA ALA A 22 5.86 45.34 -34.04
C ALA A 22 7.40 45.34 -33.90
N THR A 23 8.03 44.95 -35.00
CA THR A 23 9.46 44.84 -35.29
C THR A 23 10.06 46.15 -35.82
N SER A 24 11.34 46.40 -35.52
CA SER A 24 12.32 47.10 -36.38
C SER A 24 13.73 46.69 -35.92
N GLY A 25 14.74 46.40 -36.73
CA GLY A 25 14.92 46.30 -38.18
C GLY A 25 16.44 46.17 -38.48
N PHE A 26 16.76 45.53 -39.62
CA PHE A 26 18.03 45.57 -40.39
C PHE A 26 19.26 44.82 -39.80
N SER A 27 20.04 44.02 -40.55
CA SER A 27 20.15 43.78 -42.00
C SER A 27 20.96 42.50 -42.29
N ASP A 28 20.51 41.74 -43.30
CA ASP A 28 21.23 40.74 -44.13
C ASP A 28 22.27 41.44 -45.05
N PRO A 29 23.14 40.79 -45.87
CA PRO A 29 22.90 39.54 -46.61
C PRO A 29 24.11 38.60 -46.88
N ALA A 30 23.83 37.34 -47.26
CA ALA A 30 24.33 36.72 -48.51
C ALA A 30 23.84 35.27 -48.68
N ASN A 31 23.01 35.08 -49.71
CA ASN A 31 22.61 33.83 -50.38
C ASN A 31 23.73 33.41 -51.39
N PRO A 32 23.68 32.32 -52.19
CA PRO A 32 22.59 31.33 -52.35
C PRO A 32 22.99 29.85 -52.58
N SER A 33 21.96 28.97 -52.50
CA SER A 33 21.64 27.80 -53.36
C SER A 33 22.70 26.71 -53.64
N THR A 34 22.36 25.43 -53.46
CA THR A 34 21.75 24.53 -54.50
C THR A 34 21.74 23.07 -54.01
N VAL A 35 20.72 22.34 -54.44
CA VAL A 35 20.39 20.92 -54.22
C VAL A 35 21.37 19.97 -54.95
N HIS A 36 21.80 18.86 -54.34
CA HIS A 36 21.85 17.53 -54.98
C HIS A 36 22.26 16.37 -54.03
N SER A 37 21.86 15.19 -54.48
CA SER A 37 21.75 13.87 -53.88
C SER A 37 23.02 13.00 -53.88
N MET A 38 23.04 12.02 -52.95
CA MET A 38 23.67 10.68 -52.99
C MET A 38 25.17 10.54 -53.30
N THR A 39 25.93 9.89 -52.41
CA THR A 39 26.59 8.56 -52.62
C THR A 39 27.43 8.15 -51.40
N ASP A 40 27.51 6.83 -51.20
CA ASP A 40 28.25 6.08 -50.19
C ASP A 40 29.75 6.37 -50.10
N SER A 41 30.36 6.15 -48.92
CA SER A 41 31.46 5.18 -48.71
C SER A 41 32.16 5.32 -47.35
N ASN A 42 32.11 4.23 -46.57
CA ASN A 42 33.13 3.63 -45.69
C ASN A 42 34.10 4.47 -44.82
N GLY A 43 34.09 4.18 -43.51
CA GLY A 43 35.18 4.46 -42.58
C GLY A 43 34.96 3.87 -41.17
N LEU A 44 35.53 2.68 -40.94
CA LEU A 44 35.79 1.92 -39.68
C LEU A 44 36.21 2.82 -38.48
N MET A 45 36.07 2.57 -37.17
CA MET A 45 35.77 1.46 -36.20
C MET A 45 35.83 2.11 -34.77
N PRO A 46 35.73 1.43 -33.59
CA PRO A 46 35.11 0.14 -33.25
C PRO A 46 34.15 0.22 -32.03
N ARG A 47 33.18 -0.70 -31.98
CA ARG A 47 32.37 -1.03 -30.79
C ARG A 47 33.06 -2.15 -29.99
N THR A 48 33.11 -2.01 -28.67
CA THR A 48 33.60 -3.01 -27.73
C THR A 48 32.57 -4.13 -27.51
N HIS A 49 33.04 -5.37 -27.64
CA HIS A 49 32.29 -6.61 -27.44
C HIS A 49 32.07 -6.90 -25.95
N VAL A 50 30.85 -7.32 -25.58
CA VAL A 50 30.56 -8.06 -24.34
C VAL A 50 30.44 -9.54 -24.71
N ALA A 51 31.29 -10.37 -24.12
CA ALA A 51 31.37 -11.80 -24.38
C ALA A 51 30.30 -12.58 -23.58
N VAL A 52 29.64 -13.51 -24.25
CA VAL A 52 28.74 -14.53 -23.68
C VAL A 52 29.60 -15.78 -23.34
N PRO A 53 29.39 -16.50 -22.22
CA PRO A 53 30.16 -17.70 -21.93
C PRO A 53 29.66 -18.91 -22.75
N PRO A 54 30.55 -19.88 -23.08
CA PRO A 54 30.21 -21.00 -23.94
C PRO A 54 29.47 -22.12 -23.19
N GLN A 55 28.50 -22.72 -23.87
CA GLN A 55 27.97 -24.04 -23.52
C GLN A 55 29.04 -25.10 -23.80
N LEU A 56 29.31 -25.97 -22.82
CA LEU A 56 30.11 -27.17 -22.98
C LEU A 56 29.20 -28.39 -22.89
N GLN A 57 29.23 -29.16 -23.97
CA GLN A 57 28.64 -30.48 -24.14
C GLN A 57 29.78 -31.48 -23.93
N GLY A 58 29.58 -32.46 -23.05
CA GLY A 58 30.52 -33.55 -22.80
C GLY A 58 29.78 -34.74 -22.22
N ASP A 59 29.72 -35.81 -23.00
CA ASP A 59 29.46 -37.16 -22.52
C ASP A 59 30.61 -37.60 -21.61
N GLU A 60 30.31 -38.31 -20.52
CA GLU A 60 31.07 -39.50 -20.08
C GLU A 60 30.38 -40.18 -18.87
N ASP A 61 30.09 -41.46 -19.05
CA ASP A 61 29.82 -42.44 -17.98
C ASP A 61 31.00 -42.51 -17.02
N GLN A 62 30.76 -42.34 -15.72
CA GLN A 62 31.62 -42.90 -14.67
C GLN A 62 30.88 -43.03 -13.34
N SER A 63 30.62 -44.27 -12.97
CA SER A 63 30.20 -44.70 -11.64
C SER A 63 31.31 -44.43 -10.61
N MET A 64 31.02 -43.66 -9.55
CA MET A 64 31.85 -43.64 -8.34
C MET A 64 31.00 -43.63 -7.06
N SER A 65 31.14 -44.76 -6.36
CA SER A 65 31.08 -45.04 -4.92
C SER A 65 30.39 -44.06 -3.95
N ASP A 66 29.38 -44.61 -3.26
CA ASP A 66 28.90 -44.24 -1.94
C ASP A 66 30.01 -44.23 -0.89
N SER A 67 30.53 -43.05 -0.54
CA SER A 67 31.10 -42.77 0.79
C SER A 67 31.56 -41.31 0.83
N ASP A 68 30.67 -40.39 1.21
CA ASP A 68 30.99 -39.15 1.95
C ASP A 68 29.77 -38.22 2.06
N ARG A 69 28.75 -38.67 2.82
CA ARG A 69 27.70 -37.79 3.34
C ARG A 69 27.49 -38.04 4.84
N SER A 70 28.49 -37.68 5.63
CA SER A 70 28.37 -37.57 7.08
C SER A 70 28.41 -36.09 7.50
N ASN A 71 27.33 -35.35 7.24
CA ASN A 71 26.79 -34.31 8.13
C ASN A 71 25.62 -33.58 7.45
N SER A 72 24.37 -33.85 7.88
CA SER A 72 23.29 -32.84 7.94
C SER A 72 21.99 -33.50 8.44
N SER A 73 21.48 -32.98 9.56
CA SER A 73 20.13 -33.14 10.10
C SER A 73 19.65 -34.57 10.41
N SER A 74 19.39 -34.85 11.69
CA SER A 74 18.43 -35.87 12.10
C SER A 74 17.04 -35.48 11.58
N ALA A 75 16.76 -35.82 10.32
CA ALA A 75 15.45 -35.69 9.72
C ALA A 75 14.48 -36.54 10.55
N LEU A 76 13.65 -35.89 11.36
CA LEU A 76 12.56 -36.56 12.05
C LEU A 76 11.75 -37.31 11.00
N ASN A 77 11.61 -38.62 11.17
CA ASN A 77 10.74 -39.41 10.31
C ASN A 77 9.28 -39.05 10.65
N LEU A 78 8.76 -38.01 9.99
CA LEU A 78 7.41 -37.46 10.18
C LEU A 78 6.30 -38.49 9.88
N SER A 79 6.63 -39.66 9.33
CA SER A 79 5.68 -40.76 9.15
C SER A 79 5.31 -41.51 10.44
N GLN A 80 6.18 -41.44 11.46
CA GLN A 80 5.98 -42.10 12.76
C GLN A 80 5.98 -41.10 13.93
N ALA A 81 6.09 -39.81 13.65
CA ALA A 81 6.13 -38.76 14.65
C ALA A 81 4.74 -38.51 15.28
N SER A 82 4.71 -38.19 16.57
CA SER A 82 3.47 -37.76 17.21
C SER A 82 3.00 -36.41 16.67
N VAL A 83 1.71 -36.08 16.80
CA VAL A 83 1.18 -34.76 16.39
C VAL A 83 1.93 -33.61 17.08
N LEU A 84 2.31 -33.78 18.35
CA LEU A 84 3.08 -32.78 19.09
C LEU A 84 4.48 -32.57 18.50
N ASP A 85 5.13 -33.65 18.07
CA ASP A 85 6.44 -33.57 17.41
C ASP A 85 6.34 -32.87 16.06
N ILE A 86 5.28 -33.15 15.28
CA ILE A 86 5.01 -32.49 14.00
C ILE A 86 4.80 -30.99 14.20
N VAL A 87 3.98 -30.58 15.18
CA VAL A 87 3.72 -29.16 15.47
C VAL A 87 4.99 -28.45 15.95
N LYS A 88 5.78 -29.09 16.82
CA LYS A 88 7.06 -28.55 17.29
C LYS A 88 8.04 -28.38 16.14
N GLU A 89 8.10 -29.37 15.24
CA GLU A 89 8.96 -29.34 14.08
C GLU A 89 8.52 -28.28 13.07
N GLY A 90 7.22 -28.16 12.78
CA GLY A 90 6.68 -27.11 11.92
C GLY A 90 7.04 -25.71 12.42
N LYS A 91 6.90 -25.45 13.73
CA LYS A 91 7.34 -24.19 14.34
C LYS A 91 8.84 -23.96 14.21
N ARG A 92 9.66 -24.99 14.42
CA ARG A 92 11.13 -24.91 14.31
C ARG A 92 11.55 -24.55 12.89
N VAL A 93 10.99 -25.24 11.90
CA VAL A 93 11.30 -25.10 10.48
C VAL A 93 10.86 -23.73 9.95
N ILE A 94 9.64 -23.29 10.26
CA ILE A 94 9.16 -21.95 9.88
C ILE A 94 10.02 -20.86 10.52
N ALA A 95 10.38 -21.03 11.80
CA ALA A 95 11.23 -20.06 12.48
C ALA A 95 12.68 -20.04 11.94
N ALA A 96 13.20 -21.17 11.47
CA ALA A 96 14.50 -21.23 10.79
C ALA A 96 14.44 -20.47 9.46
N PHE A 97 13.46 -20.80 8.62
CA PHE A 97 13.20 -20.12 7.34
C PHE A 97 13.13 -18.59 7.51
N LEU A 98 12.32 -18.11 8.46
CA LEU A 98 12.16 -16.67 8.70
C LEU A 98 13.45 -15.99 9.21
N ARG A 99 14.36 -16.72 9.87
CA ARG A 99 15.65 -16.18 10.33
C ARG A 99 16.71 -16.13 9.23
N GLU A 100 16.64 -17.07 8.31
CA GLU A 100 17.57 -17.19 7.18
C GLU A 100 17.18 -16.29 6.00
N THR A 101 15.91 -15.89 5.92
CA THR A 101 15.39 -15.00 4.87
C THR A 101 15.48 -13.53 5.29
N GLN A 102 15.98 -12.68 4.40
CA GLN A 102 16.10 -11.24 4.62
C GLN A 102 14.91 -10.46 4.04
N CYS A 103 14.72 -9.22 4.50
CA CYS A 103 13.77 -8.28 3.90
C CYS A 103 13.99 -8.15 2.39
N TYR A 104 15.26 -8.06 1.98
CA TYR A 104 15.66 -7.92 0.58
C TYR A 104 15.04 -8.99 -0.32
N ASP A 105 15.00 -10.25 0.14
CA ASP A 105 14.50 -11.38 -0.65
C ASP A 105 13.01 -11.28 -0.99
N VAL A 106 12.25 -10.56 -0.16
CA VAL A 106 10.79 -10.33 -0.34
C VAL A 106 10.53 -9.13 -1.24
N ILE A 107 11.52 -8.26 -1.45
CA ILE A 107 11.39 -7.10 -2.33
C ILE A 107 11.32 -7.59 -3.78
N LYS A 108 10.30 -7.12 -4.51
CA LYS A 108 10.17 -7.43 -5.93
C LYS A 108 11.33 -6.83 -6.72
N ASN A 109 11.85 -7.57 -7.70
CA ASN A 109 12.89 -7.10 -8.62
C ASN A 109 12.56 -5.74 -9.27
N SER A 110 11.28 -5.47 -9.49
CA SER A 110 10.77 -4.16 -9.90
C SER A 110 9.50 -3.86 -9.13
N GLY A 111 9.42 -2.65 -8.57
CA GLY A 111 8.30 -2.19 -7.78
C GLY A 111 8.16 -0.68 -7.84
N LYS A 112 6.96 -0.21 -7.49
CA LYS A 112 6.64 1.21 -7.35
C LYS A 112 6.40 1.50 -5.89
N VAL A 113 7.14 2.45 -5.32
CA VAL A 113 6.85 3.02 -4.01
C VAL A 113 6.37 4.45 -4.22
N VAL A 114 5.20 4.76 -3.67
CA VAL A 114 4.66 6.14 -3.67
C VAL A 114 4.86 6.71 -2.28
N VAL A 115 5.35 7.94 -2.25
CA VAL A 115 5.62 8.72 -1.04
C VAL A 115 4.81 10.00 -1.12
N PHE A 116 4.21 10.41 0.00
CA PHE A 116 3.53 11.70 0.09
C PHE A 116 4.36 12.68 0.92
N ASP A 117 4.42 13.92 0.47
CA ASP A 117 4.88 15.04 1.29
C ASP A 117 3.85 15.32 2.40
N VAL A 118 4.30 15.66 3.61
CA VAL A 118 3.43 16.05 4.73
C VAL A 118 2.44 17.17 4.39
N LYS A 119 2.73 18.02 3.40
CA LYS A 119 1.90 19.15 2.97
C LYS A 119 0.78 18.74 2.01
N ILE A 120 0.76 17.50 1.52
CA ILE A 120 -0.32 17.06 0.62
C ILE A 120 -1.69 17.24 1.31
N PRO A 121 -2.69 17.81 0.60
CA PRO A 121 -4.06 17.84 1.08
C PRO A 121 -4.60 16.43 1.31
N ILE A 122 -5.37 16.23 2.38
CA ILE A 122 -5.88 14.93 2.80
C ILE A 122 -6.80 14.31 1.75
N ASN A 123 -7.68 15.11 1.15
CA ASN A 123 -8.55 14.67 0.06
C ASN A 123 -7.75 14.17 -1.15
N LEU A 124 -6.67 14.86 -1.52
CA LEU A 124 -5.80 14.47 -2.62
C LEU A 124 -5.00 13.21 -2.27
N ALA A 125 -4.53 13.08 -1.03
CA ALA A 125 -3.86 11.89 -0.54
C ALA A 125 -4.76 10.66 -0.68
N PHE A 126 -6.02 10.74 -0.24
CA PHE A 126 -6.95 9.62 -0.39
C PHE A 126 -7.29 9.33 -1.84
N PHE A 127 -7.53 10.36 -2.64
CA PHE A 127 -7.76 10.18 -4.07
C PHE A 127 -6.58 9.47 -4.74
N ALA A 128 -5.34 9.86 -4.43
CA ALA A 128 -4.14 9.23 -4.98
C ALA A 128 -3.96 7.77 -4.52
N LEU A 129 -4.28 7.45 -3.26
CA LEU A 129 -4.26 6.05 -2.78
C LEU A 129 -5.24 5.18 -3.56
N VAL A 130 -6.43 5.72 -3.80
CA VAL A 130 -7.53 5.09 -4.49
C VAL A 130 -7.25 4.87 -5.97
N GLU A 131 -6.84 5.92 -6.67
CA GLU A 131 -6.59 5.93 -8.11
C GLU A 131 -5.41 5.02 -8.50
N HIS A 132 -4.41 4.91 -7.63
CA HIS A 132 -3.23 4.10 -7.88
C HIS A 132 -3.27 2.70 -7.25
N ASP A 133 -4.39 2.31 -6.64
CA ASP A 133 -4.56 1.06 -5.88
C ASP A 133 -3.45 0.84 -4.83
N ILE A 134 -3.15 1.91 -4.09
CA ILE A 134 -2.11 1.93 -3.06
C ILE A 134 -2.77 1.93 -1.69
N LYS A 135 -2.48 0.90 -0.91
CA LYS A 135 -3.11 0.70 0.41
C LYS A 135 -2.44 1.49 1.53
N SER A 136 -1.24 2.00 1.30
CA SER A 136 -0.47 2.78 2.27
C SER A 136 0.74 3.45 1.63
N VAL A 137 1.16 4.58 2.17
CA VAL A 137 2.32 5.32 1.70
C VAL A 137 3.19 5.81 2.86
N PRO A 138 4.52 5.81 2.72
CA PRO A 138 5.39 6.57 3.61
C PRO A 138 5.15 8.07 3.46
N ILE A 139 5.28 8.78 4.57
CA ILE A 139 5.14 10.24 4.63
C ILE A 139 6.51 10.88 4.82
N TRP A 140 6.87 11.76 3.89
CA TRP A 140 8.11 12.50 3.86
C TRP A 140 7.92 13.93 4.37
N ASP A 141 8.75 14.33 5.33
CA ASP A 141 8.84 15.71 5.78
C ASP A 141 10.10 16.34 5.17
N ALA A 142 9.91 17.19 4.17
CA ALA A 142 10.99 17.86 3.48
C ALA A 142 11.72 18.90 4.36
N GLU A 143 11.06 19.45 5.37
CA GLU A 143 11.67 20.43 6.29
C GLU A 143 12.59 19.72 7.30
N GLN A 144 12.20 18.52 7.75
CA GLN A 144 13.01 17.68 8.63
C GLN A 144 13.98 16.74 7.88
N GLY A 145 13.84 16.60 6.57
CA GLY A 145 14.66 15.70 5.74
C GLY A 145 14.51 14.22 6.11
N LYS A 146 13.33 13.80 6.58
CA LYS A 146 13.10 12.42 7.05
C LYS A 146 11.69 11.93 6.80
N PHE A 147 11.53 10.61 6.79
CA PHE A 147 10.23 9.98 6.84
C PHE A 147 9.65 10.01 8.26
N VAL A 148 8.41 10.50 8.40
CA VAL A 148 7.77 10.77 9.71
C VAL A 148 6.64 9.80 10.05
N GLY A 149 6.34 8.85 9.16
CA GLY A 149 5.36 7.81 9.41
C GLY A 149 4.79 7.18 8.15
N MET A 150 3.75 6.37 8.35
CA MET A 150 2.95 5.79 7.28
C MET A 150 1.55 6.42 7.30
N PHE A 151 0.96 6.56 6.12
CA PHE A 151 -0.42 6.95 5.95
C PHE A 151 -1.20 5.80 5.30
N THR A 152 -2.34 5.47 5.91
CA THR A 152 -3.08 4.22 5.69
C THR A 152 -4.59 4.46 5.73
N ALA A 153 -5.38 3.46 5.37
CA ALA A 153 -6.84 3.51 5.53
C ALA A 153 -7.28 3.77 6.99
N THR A 154 -6.49 3.35 8.00
CA THR A 154 -6.79 3.64 9.41
C THR A 154 -6.73 5.14 9.71
N ASP A 155 -5.79 5.86 9.09
CA ASP A 155 -5.71 7.32 9.22
C ASP A 155 -6.98 7.96 8.64
N PHE A 156 -7.48 7.42 7.52
CA PHE A 156 -8.74 7.89 6.95
C PHE A 156 -9.93 7.69 7.88
N VAL A 157 -10.06 6.49 8.46
CA VAL A 157 -11.12 6.21 9.42
C VAL A 157 -11.05 7.17 10.62
N ASN A 158 -9.85 7.45 11.14
CA ASN A 158 -9.70 8.38 12.26
C ASN A 158 -10.05 9.82 11.87
N ILE A 159 -9.66 10.27 10.67
CA ILE A 159 -10.03 11.57 10.11
C ILE A 159 -11.56 11.67 10.02
N LEU A 160 -12.23 10.73 9.35
CA LEU A 160 -13.68 10.76 9.18
C LEU A 160 -14.40 10.78 10.53
N ARG A 161 -14.00 9.93 11.48
CA ARG A 161 -14.57 9.92 12.83
C ARG A 161 -14.41 11.26 13.54
N HIS A 162 -13.24 11.89 13.42
CA HIS A 162 -12.96 13.17 14.07
C HIS A 162 -13.88 14.29 13.56
N PHE A 163 -14.00 14.44 12.24
CA PHE A 163 -14.86 15.48 11.65
C PHE A 163 -16.34 15.17 11.88
N TYR A 164 -16.75 13.90 11.77
CA TYR A 164 -18.13 13.49 12.01
C TYR A 164 -18.59 13.79 13.44
N ILE A 165 -17.81 13.40 14.46
CA ILE A 165 -18.17 13.64 15.88
C ILE A 165 -18.35 15.14 16.17
N ARG A 166 -17.61 16.01 15.47
CA ARG A 166 -17.65 17.47 15.64
C ARG A 166 -18.77 18.14 14.87
N GLY A 167 -19.50 17.42 14.04
CA GLY A 167 -20.50 17.99 13.13
C GLY A 167 -19.89 18.89 12.06
N SER A 168 -18.59 18.77 11.80
CA SER A 168 -17.92 19.51 10.73
C SER A 168 -18.42 19.01 9.37
N PRO A 169 -18.74 19.89 8.42
CA PRO A 169 -19.06 19.48 7.08
C PRO A 169 -17.85 18.82 6.40
N MET A 170 -18.09 17.74 5.65
CA MET A 170 -17.02 16.92 5.06
C MET A 170 -16.18 17.65 4.01
N ASN A 171 -16.64 18.80 3.50
CA ASN A 171 -15.86 19.66 2.61
C ASN A 171 -14.63 20.26 3.32
N GLU A 172 -14.66 20.42 4.65
CA GLU A 172 -13.51 20.88 5.45
C GLU A 172 -12.30 19.95 5.30
N LEU A 173 -12.48 18.65 4.99
CA LEU A 173 -11.35 17.73 4.76
C LEU A 173 -10.40 18.23 3.66
N ALA A 174 -10.89 19.00 2.68
CA ALA A 174 -10.08 19.55 1.61
C ALA A 174 -9.13 20.66 2.08
N GLU A 175 -9.43 21.30 3.21
CA GLU A 175 -8.64 22.40 3.79
C GLU A 175 -7.47 21.88 4.66
N HIS A 176 -7.49 20.59 5.00
CA HIS A 176 -6.49 19.96 5.86
C HIS A 176 -5.43 19.22 5.06
N SER A 177 -4.17 19.45 5.42
CA SER A 177 -3.02 18.63 5.00
C SER A 177 -2.74 17.50 5.99
N ILE A 178 -1.96 16.49 5.57
CA ILE A 178 -1.49 15.43 6.48
C ILE A 178 -0.76 16.01 7.69
N ALA A 179 0.07 17.04 7.51
CA ALA A 179 0.74 17.75 8.59
C ALA A 179 -0.27 18.34 9.59
N SER A 180 -1.29 19.03 9.10
CA SER A 180 -2.31 19.65 9.96
C SER A 180 -3.09 18.62 10.78
N TRP A 181 -3.45 17.48 10.16
CA TRP A 181 -4.10 16.37 10.85
C TRP A 181 -3.23 15.79 11.96
N ARG A 182 -1.94 15.55 11.66
CA ARG A 182 -0.97 15.03 12.63
C ARG A 182 -0.70 16.00 13.79
N ALA A 183 -0.91 17.30 13.58
CA ALA A 183 -0.75 18.33 14.60
C ALA A 183 -1.99 18.46 15.53
N ILE A 184 -3.14 17.88 15.17
CA ILE A 184 -4.34 17.95 16.02
C ILE A 184 -4.04 17.29 17.37
N PRO A 185 -4.28 17.98 18.50
CA PRO A 185 -3.98 17.47 19.83
C PRO A 185 -4.58 16.08 20.05
N ARG A 186 -3.75 15.19 20.59
CA ARG A 186 -4.00 13.75 20.67
C ARG A 186 -5.27 13.36 21.45
N SER A 187 -5.66 14.19 22.43
CA SER A 187 -6.92 14.04 23.17
C SER A 187 -8.16 14.18 22.27
N LEU A 188 -8.02 14.80 21.10
CA LEU A 188 -9.09 15.10 20.16
C LEU A 188 -9.06 14.19 18.91
N SER A 189 -7.89 13.65 18.53
CA SER A 189 -7.70 12.84 17.30
C SER A 189 -8.02 11.34 17.50
N MET A 190 -8.02 10.83 18.75
CA MET A 190 -8.21 9.40 19.07
C MET A 190 -7.25 8.40 18.37
N ALA A 191 -6.21 8.88 17.67
CA ALA A 191 -5.25 8.06 16.95
C ALA A 191 -4.10 7.56 17.86
N PRO A 192 -3.57 6.33 17.65
CA PRO A 192 -2.45 5.81 18.43
C PRO A 192 -1.14 6.57 18.15
N THR A 193 -0.38 6.79 19.21
CA THR A 193 0.93 7.47 19.25
C THR A 193 2.02 6.69 18.52
N ARG A 194 2.66 7.30 17.52
CA ARG A 194 4.08 7.06 17.19
C ARG A 194 4.73 8.37 16.75
N GLU A 195 5.72 8.81 17.53
CA GLU A 195 6.51 10.02 17.21
C GLU A 195 7.53 9.73 16.11
N GLU A 196 7.93 8.46 15.94
CA GLU A 196 8.89 8.01 14.94
C GLU A 196 8.32 6.90 14.06
N MET A 197 8.74 6.91 12.79
CA MET A 197 8.41 5.84 11.86
C MET A 197 9.15 4.57 12.25
N VAL A 198 8.42 3.48 12.50
CA VAL A 198 9.01 2.16 12.64
C VAL A 198 9.32 1.64 11.24
N SER A 199 10.60 1.39 10.96
CA SER A 199 11.10 0.88 9.68
C SER A 199 12.08 -0.26 9.88
N VAL A 200 12.41 -0.95 8.79
CA VAL A 200 13.44 -2.00 8.74
C VAL A 200 14.41 -1.71 7.60
N THR A 201 15.59 -2.33 7.60
CA THR A 201 16.53 -2.28 6.48
C THR A 201 16.46 -3.58 5.67
N PRO A 202 17.01 -3.62 4.44
CA PRO A 202 17.05 -4.83 3.61
C PRO A 202 17.69 -6.04 4.28
N GLU A 203 18.62 -5.83 5.21
CA GLU A 203 19.42 -6.86 5.86
C GLU A 203 18.72 -7.52 7.06
N HIS A 204 17.63 -6.91 7.57
CA HIS A 204 16.85 -7.49 8.67
C HIS A 204 16.22 -8.82 8.22
N ASN A 205 16.20 -9.81 9.11
CA ASN A 205 15.55 -11.09 8.84
C ASN A 205 14.03 -11.02 9.05
N LEU A 206 13.28 -11.85 8.33
CA LEU A 206 11.81 -11.84 8.39
C LEU A 206 11.25 -12.23 9.77
N TYR A 207 12.01 -12.95 10.60
CA TYR A 207 11.59 -13.30 11.96
C TYR A 207 11.49 -12.04 12.85
N GLU A 208 12.50 -11.17 12.79
CA GLU A 208 12.49 -9.87 13.45
C GLU A 208 11.40 -8.95 12.89
N VAL A 209 11.23 -8.93 11.57
CA VAL A 209 10.16 -8.16 10.91
C VAL A 209 8.77 -8.61 11.39
N CYS A 210 8.51 -9.92 11.43
CA CYS A 210 7.25 -10.47 11.95
C CYS A 210 7.03 -10.07 13.42
N LYS A 211 8.09 -10.11 14.23
CA LYS A 211 8.05 -9.67 15.63
C LYS A 211 7.74 -8.18 15.72
N MET A 212 8.39 -7.34 14.91
CA MET A 212 8.14 -5.90 14.86
C MET A 212 6.71 -5.59 14.44
N LEU A 213 6.18 -6.24 13.40
CA LEU A 213 4.78 -6.10 12.97
C LEU A 213 3.82 -6.44 14.11
N ARG A 214 4.04 -7.56 14.80
CA ARG A 214 3.19 -8.02 15.91
C ARG A 214 3.28 -7.09 17.13
N ASP A 215 4.49 -6.86 17.63
CA ASP A 215 4.73 -6.12 18.88
C ASP A 215 4.29 -4.65 18.72
N ASN A 216 4.45 -4.10 17.51
CA ASN A 216 3.97 -2.75 17.19
C ASN A 216 2.52 -2.69 16.71
N ARG A 217 1.84 -3.84 16.53
CA ARG A 217 0.50 -3.96 15.93
C ARG A 217 0.38 -3.24 14.58
N LEU A 218 1.40 -3.42 13.75
CA LEU A 218 1.48 -2.86 12.42
C LEU A 218 1.10 -3.93 11.39
N HIS A 219 0.42 -3.47 10.35
CA HIS A 219 0.07 -4.32 9.21
C HIS A 219 1.15 -4.26 8.12
N ARG A 220 2.02 -3.25 8.20
CA ARG A 220 2.97 -2.85 7.16
C ARG A 220 4.22 -2.24 7.79
N LEU A 221 5.38 -2.51 7.21
CA LEU A 221 6.66 -1.91 7.60
C LEU A 221 7.40 -1.40 6.35
N PRO A 222 7.78 -0.11 6.30
CA PRO A 222 8.64 0.39 5.24
C PRO A 222 10.05 -0.18 5.38
N VAL A 223 10.62 -0.63 4.26
CA VAL A 223 12.03 -0.98 4.14
C VAL A 223 12.77 0.26 3.67
N VAL A 224 13.68 0.77 4.49
CA VAL A 224 14.42 2.01 4.25
C VAL A 224 15.88 1.68 3.99
N ASP A 225 16.45 2.29 2.96
CA ASP A 225 17.90 2.38 2.79
C ASP A 225 18.41 3.59 3.60
N PRO A 226 19.15 3.38 4.71
CA PRO A 226 19.64 4.47 5.53
C PRO A 226 20.73 5.29 4.83
N THR A 227 21.42 4.73 3.83
CA THR A 227 22.48 5.42 3.10
C THR A 227 21.92 6.40 2.07
N GLN A 228 20.84 6.00 1.40
CA GLN A 228 20.15 6.81 0.39
C GLN A 228 19.00 7.64 0.96
N ASN A 229 18.62 7.39 2.21
CA ASN A 229 17.43 7.96 2.85
C ASN A 229 16.18 7.77 1.98
N SER A 230 16.00 6.56 1.44
CA SER A 230 14.95 6.20 0.49
C SER A 230 14.13 5.00 0.99
N VAL A 231 12.85 4.93 0.61
CA VAL A 231 12.02 3.75 0.89
C VAL A 231 12.07 2.83 -0.31
N LEU A 232 12.61 1.62 -0.11
CA LEU A 232 12.78 0.62 -1.15
C LEU A 232 11.50 -0.18 -1.40
N ALA A 233 10.78 -0.51 -0.33
CA ALA A 233 9.56 -1.31 -0.39
C ALA A 233 8.71 -1.14 0.88
N VAL A 234 7.51 -1.71 0.88
CA VAL A 234 6.67 -1.86 2.07
C VAL A 234 6.37 -3.34 2.26
N ILE A 235 6.91 -3.93 3.33
CA ILE A 235 6.65 -5.31 3.70
C ILE A 235 5.31 -5.41 4.43
N THR A 236 4.58 -6.49 4.16
CA THR A 236 3.27 -6.78 4.76
C THR A 236 3.20 -8.23 5.21
N HIS A 237 2.26 -8.56 6.12
CA HIS A 237 2.01 -9.95 6.53
C HIS A 237 1.72 -10.86 5.32
N SER A 238 0.89 -10.39 4.38
CA SER A 238 0.57 -11.17 3.18
C SER A 238 1.78 -11.35 2.27
N GLY A 239 2.61 -10.33 2.08
CA GLY A 239 3.84 -10.45 1.27
C GLY A 239 4.84 -11.46 1.84
N ILE A 240 5.00 -11.50 3.17
CA ILE A 240 5.83 -12.51 3.85
C ILE A 240 5.24 -13.91 3.64
N LEU A 241 3.93 -14.08 3.81
CA LEU A 241 3.23 -15.35 3.60
C LEU A 241 3.30 -15.82 2.14
N GLU A 242 3.11 -14.92 1.18
CA GLU A 242 3.24 -15.19 -0.26
C GLU A 242 4.65 -15.68 -0.58
N TYR A 243 5.68 -15.00 -0.06
CA TYR A 243 7.07 -15.40 -0.23
C TYR A 243 7.33 -16.78 0.39
N LEU A 244 6.86 -17.01 1.62
CA LEU A 244 6.93 -18.32 2.28
C LEU A 244 6.30 -19.39 1.39
N VAL A 245 5.05 -19.23 0.95
CA VAL A 245 4.36 -20.22 0.11
C VAL A 245 5.09 -20.48 -1.22
N ALA A 246 5.67 -19.44 -1.82
CA ALA A 246 6.39 -19.58 -3.09
C ALA A 246 7.74 -20.31 -2.96
N THR A 247 8.40 -20.21 -1.80
CA THR A 247 9.78 -20.68 -1.61
C THR A 247 9.90 -21.88 -0.68
N PHE A 248 8.93 -22.13 0.19
CA PHE A 248 8.98 -23.20 1.18
C PHE A 248 8.83 -24.58 0.52
N ARG A 249 9.88 -25.40 0.61
CA ARG A 249 9.97 -26.72 -0.06
C ARG A 249 9.86 -27.92 0.90
N GLU A 250 9.51 -27.67 2.15
CA GLU A 250 9.44 -28.72 3.17
C GLU A 250 8.20 -29.62 3.03
N GLN A 251 8.16 -30.68 3.82
CA GLN A 251 7.11 -31.69 3.74
C GLN A 251 5.72 -31.11 4.06
N ARG A 252 4.73 -31.42 3.22
CA ARG A 252 3.32 -30.98 3.40
C ARG A 252 2.75 -31.35 4.77
N ARG A 253 3.22 -32.45 5.37
CA ARG A 253 2.76 -32.96 6.68
C ARG A 253 2.90 -31.97 7.84
N LEU A 254 3.75 -30.96 7.69
CA LEU A 254 3.89 -29.87 8.67
C LEU A 254 2.62 -28.99 8.79
N PHE A 255 1.67 -29.11 7.85
CA PHE A 255 0.46 -28.30 7.78
C PHE A 255 -0.84 -29.11 7.76
N ASP A 256 -0.79 -30.41 8.05
CA ASP A 256 -1.97 -31.29 8.00
C ASP A 256 -2.90 -31.11 9.21
N GLN A 257 -2.45 -30.39 10.24
CA GLN A 257 -3.21 -30.22 11.49
C GLN A 257 -4.33 -29.18 11.30
N PRO A 258 -5.55 -29.45 11.81
CA PRO A 258 -6.63 -28.47 11.80
C PRO A 258 -6.23 -27.18 12.53
N ILE A 259 -6.58 -26.03 11.94
CA ILE A 259 -6.28 -24.71 12.53
C ILE A 259 -6.83 -24.54 13.96
N PHE A 260 -7.96 -25.21 14.24
CA PHE A 260 -8.60 -25.23 15.56
C PHE A 260 -7.70 -25.91 16.59
N ASP A 261 -7.14 -27.08 16.26
CA ASP A 261 -6.26 -27.84 17.14
C ASP A 261 -4.93 -27.11 17.39
N LEU A 262 -4.50 -26.28 16.42
CA LEU A 262 -3.34 -25.41 16.55
C LEU A 262 -3.59 -24.17 17.42
N GLY A 263 -4.85 -23.86 17.75
CA GLY A 263 -5.24 -22.64 18.46
C GLY A 263 -4.98 -21.37 17.65
N ILE A 264 -5.03 -21.45 16.31
CA ILE A 264 -4.78 -20.30 15.42
C ILE A 264 -6.12 -19.63 15.10
N GLY A 265 -6.33 -18.43 15.67
CA GLY A 265 -7.52 -17.62 15.43
C GLY A 265 -8.17 -17.17 16.74
N VAL A 266 -9.30 -16.46 16.60
CA VAL A 266 -10.13 -16.01 17.72
C VAL A 266 -11.49 -16.68 17.60
N TYR A 267 -11.81 -17.56 18.55
CA TYR A 267 -13.03 -18.39 18.52
C TYR A 267 -14.14 -17.92 19.47
N SER A 268 -13.87 -16.91 20.30
CA SER A 268 -14.82 -16.37 21.28
C SER A 268 -14.63 -14.86 21.43
N GLY A 269 -15.71 -14.13 21.73
CA GLY A 269 -15.63 -12.68 21.97
C GLY A 269 -15.28 -11.85 20.73
N PHE A 270 -15.38 -12.43 19.55
CA PHE A 270 -15.29 -11.68 18.29
C PHE A 270 -16.49 -10.73 18.15
N VAL A 271 -16.30 -9.64 17.42
CA VAL A 271 -17.34 -8.64 17.17
C VAL A 271 -17.97 -8.89 15.82
N THR A 272 -19.29 -8.85 15.75
CA THR A 272 -20.06 -8.83 14.51
C THR A 272 -20.90 -7.56 14.47
N VAL A 273 -21.35 -7.20 13.27
CA VAL A 273 -22.14 -5.99 13.02
C VAL A 273 -23.41 -6.37 12.25
N PRO A 274 -24.60 -5.89 12.62
CA PRO A 274 -25.81 -6.13 11.84
C PRO A 274 -25.81 -5.26 10.56
N GLU A 275 -26.47 -5.75 9.51
CA GLU A 275 -26.50 -5.08 8.19
C GLU A 275 -27.10 -3.66 8.20
N ASP A 276 -27.98 -3.38 9.17
CA ASP A 276 -28.67 -2.10 9.34
C ASP A 276 -27.85 -1.07 10.14
N MET A 277 -26.69 -1.46 10.69
CA MET A 277 -25.82 -0.55 11.45
C MET A 277 -25.28 0.55 10.53
N PRO A 278 -25.41 1.84 10.92
CA PRO A 278 -24.81 2.94 10.18
C PRO A 278 -23.31 2.78 10.03
N LEU A 279 -22.77 3.07 8.84
CA LEU A 279 -21.35 2.90 8.54
C LEU A 279 -20.44 3.60 9.56
N ILE A 280 -20.77 4.80 10.02
CA ILE A 280 -19.98 5.50 11.02
C ILE A 280 -19.81 4.67 12.30
N ARG A 281 -20.84 3.95 12.74
CA ARG A 281 -20.79 3.06 13.92
C ARG A 281 -19.92 1.83 13.66
N VAL A 282 -19.90 1.32 12.42
CA VAL A 282 -18.97 0.26 11.99
C VAL A 282 -17.53 0.76 12.07
N LEU A 283 -17.26 1.97 11.56
CA LEU A 283 -15.95 2.63 11.64
C LEU A 283 -15.50 2.84 13.09
N HIS A 284 -16.40 3.26 13.99
CA HIS A 284 -16.12 3.31 15.42
C HIS A 284 -15.73 1.94 15.99
N THR A 285 -16.50 0.90 15.64
CA THR A 285 -16.27 -0.48 16.10
C THR A 285 -14.89 -0.99 15.69
N LEU A 286 -14.47 -0.76 14.44
CA LEU A 286 -13.15 -1.18 13.93
C LEU A 286 -12.01 -0.59 14.75
N ILE A 287 -12.07 0.72 15.04
CA ILE A 287 -11.03 1.43 15.80
C ILE A 287 -11.04 1.04 17.28
N GLU A 288 -12.22 1.01 17.92
CA GLU A 288 -12.36 0.72 19.35
C GLU A 288 -11.97 -0.73 19.68
N ARG A 289 -12.39 -1.67 18.83
CA ARG A 289 -12.03 -3.10 18.97
C ARG A 289 -10.65 -3.41 18.40
N ARG A 290 -10.00 -2.45 17.74
CA ARG A 290 -8.67 -2.58 17.11
C ARG A 290 -8.61 -3.78 16.16
N VAL A 291 -9.63 -3.92 15.32
CA VAL A 291 -9.74 -4.99 14.31
C VAL A 291 -9.75 -4.39 12.91
N SER A 292 -9.13 -5.09 11.96
CA SER A 292 -9.04 -4.63 10.57
C SER A 292 -10.29 -4.90 9.75
N ALA A 293 -11.19 -5.75 10.25
CA ALA A 293 -12.45 -6.07 9.61
C ALA A 293 -13.47 -6.56 10.63
N VAL A 294 -14.75 -6.43 10.29
CA VAL A 294 -15.87 -6.99 11.04
C VAL A 294 -16.78 -7.80 10.11
N PRO A 295 -17.20 -9.01 10.52
CA PRO A 295 -18.24 -9.76 9.83
C PRO A 295 -19.58 -9.04 9.97
N ILE A 296 -20.30 -8.95 8.86
CA ILE A 296 -21.68 -8.45 8.82
C ILE A 296 -22.61 -9.64 8.86
N VAL A 297 -23.59 -9.58 9.77
CA VAL A 297 -24.55 -10.66 10.00
C VAL A 297 -25.97 -10.21 9.70
N ASP A 298 -26.79 -11.15 9.25
CA ASP A 298 -28.23 -10.99 9.15
C ASP A 298 -28.92 -11.14 10.53
N PRO A 299 -30.25 -10.93 10.62
CA PRO A 299 -30.99 -11.10 11.88
C PRO A 299 -30.96 -12.53 12.45
N SER A 300 -30.61 -13.54 11.67
CA SER A 300 -30.46 -14.93 12.11
C SER A 300 -29.06 -15.24 12.65
N GLY A 301 -28.12 -14.29 12.54
CA GLY A 301 -26.73 -14.43 12.98
C GLY A 301 -25.82 -15.08 11.93
N VAL A 302 -26.31 -15.26 10.69
CA VAL A 302 -25.50 -15.80 9.59
C VAL A 302 -24.65 -14.68 9.00
N VAL A 303 -23.37 -14.96 8.73
CA VAL A 303 -22.46 -14.01 8.09
C VAL A 303 -22.84 -13.86 6.63
N VAL A 304 -23.21 -12.63 6.24
CA VAL A 304 -23.62 -12.29 4.87
C VAL A 304 -22.55 -11.47 4.13
N ASN A 305 -21.70 -10.74 4.85
CA ASN A 305 -20.63 -9.94 4.24
C ASN A 305 -19.51 -9.65 5.24
N ILE A 306 -18.48 -8.91 4.81
CA ILE A 306 -17.39 -8.41 5.64
C ILE A 306 -17.11 -6.95 5.30
N TYR A 307 -16.95 -6.10 6.31
CA TYR A 307 -16.45 -4.74 6.12
C TYR A 307 -15.03 -4.62 6.65
N CYS A 308 -14.09 -4.27 5.79
CA CYS A 308 -12.70 -4.04 6.14
C CYS A 308 -12.42 -2.55 6.31
N VAL A 309 -11.46 -2.19 7.18
CA VAL A 309 -10.96 -0.82 7.31
C VAL A 309 -10.55 -0.25 5.95
N SER A 310 -9.99 -1.07 5.05
CA SER A 310 -9.61 -0.63 3.70
C SER A 310 -10.79 -0.24 2.81
N ASN A 311 -12.01 -0.72 3.05
CA ASN A 311 -13.17 -0.36 2.21
C ASN A 311 -13.56 1.12 2.36
N VAL A 312 -13.11 1.79 3.44
CA VAL A 312 -13.36 3.23 3.64
C VAL A 312 -12.85 4.08 2.47
N THR A 313 -11.80 3.63 1.76
CA THR A 313 -11.27 4.37 0.61
C THR A 313 -12.21 4.37 -0.59
N GLU A 314 -13.14 3.42 -0.69
CA GLU A 314 -14.14 3.37 -1.76
C GLU A 314 -15.14 4.54 -1.65
N LEU A 315 -15.43 5.03 -0.44
CA LEU A 315 -16.27 6.22 -0.23
C LEU A 315 -15.70 7.48 -0.90
N VAL A 316 -14.39 7.51 -1.15
CA VAL A 316 -13.72 8.62 -1.86
C VAL A 316 -13.92 8.49 -3.36
N LYS A 317 -13.95 7.27 -3.91
CA LYS A 317 -14.25 7.03 -5.34
C LYS A 317 -15.61 7.60 -5.69
N ASP A 318 -16.59 7.33 -4.85
CA ASP A 318 -17.99 7.63 -5.15
C ASP A 318 -18.37 9.06 -4.71
N ARG A 319 -17.38 9.85 -4.24
CA ARG A 319 -17.54 11.20 -3.66
C ARG A 319 -18.64 11.25 -2.59
N SER A 320 -18.79 10.14 -1.86
CA SER A 320 -19.94 9.81 -1.04
C SER A 320 -19.63 9.91 0.45
N LEU A 321 -18.79 10.87 0.83
CA LEU A 321 -18.43 11.13 2.24
C LEU A 321 -19.65 11.51 3.12
N THR A 322 -20.80 11.78 2.51
CA THR A 322 -22.08 12.02 3.18
C THR A 322 -22.84 10.75 3.54
N GLN A 323 -22.42 9.57 3.06
CA GLN A 323 -23.12 8.30 3.27
C GLN A 323 -22.79 7.61 4.61
N LEU A 324 -22.10 8.30 5.52
CA LEU A 324 -21.66 7.74 6.81
C LEU A 324 -22.83 7.26 7.69
N ASP A 325 -24.02 7.82 7.51
CA ASP A 325 -25.24 7.44 8.24
C ASP A 325 -26.03 6.30 7.58
N MET A 326 -25.65 5.90 6.37
CA MET A 326 -26.34 4.84 5.63
C MET A 326 -26.02 3.46 6.25
N PRO A 327 -26.99 2.52 6.25
CA PRO A 327 -26.73 1.13 6.61
C PRO A 327 -25.56 0.51 5.84
N VAL A 328 -24.65 -0.16 6.55
CA VAL A 328 -23.47 -0.78 5.93
C VAL A 328 -23.83 -1.82 4.87
N GLY A 329 -24.94 -2.56 5.06
CA GLY A 329 -25.42 -3.52 4.07
C GLY A 329 -25.88 -2.87 2.76
N GLU A 330 -26.38 -1.64 2.81
CA GLU A 330 -26.76 -0.88 1.61
C GLU A 330 -25.54 -0.36 0.87
N ILE A 331 -24.58 0.23 1.58
CA ILE A 331 -23.30 0.70 1.00
C ILE A 331 -22.59 -0.43 0.25
N LEU A 332 -22.47 -1.61 0.88
CA LEU A 332 -21.79 -2.75 0.24
C LEU A 332 -22.54 -3.28 -0.98
N ARG A 333 -23.87 -3.15 -1.04
CA ARG A 333 -24.65 -3.51 -2.25
C ARG A 333 -24.42 -2.52 -3.39
N ILE A 334 -24.33 -1.23 -3.08
CA ILE A 334 -24.02 -0.18 -4.07
C ILE A 334 -22.63 -0.44 -4.65
N GLN A 335 -21.62 -0.61 -3.78
CA GLN A 335 -20.23 -0.88 -4.19
C GLN A 335 -20.12 -2.18 -5.01
N ALA A 336 -20.83 -3.24 -4.64
CA ALA A 336 -20.85 -4.48 -5.40
C ALA A 336 -21.50 -4.35 -6.80
N ALA A 337 -22.43 -3.40 -6.98
CA ALA A 337 -23.08 -3.16 -8.25
C ALA A 337 -22.19 -2.37 -9.22
N GLU A 338 -21.32 -1.48 -8.72
CA GLU A 338 -20.42 -0.66 -9.54
C GLU A 338 -19.19 -1.42 -10.07
N VAL A 339 -18.88 -2.58 -9.49
CA VAL A 339 -17.77 -3.44 -9.93
C VAL A 339 -18.18 -4.40 -11.07
N ARG A 340 -19.46 -4.45 -11.45
CA ARG A 340 -19.98 -5.29 -12.56
C ARG A 340 -20.14 -4.52 -13.86
#